data_AF-B5JIY0-F1
#
_entry.id   AF-B5JIY0-F1
#
_cell.length_a   1.000
_cell.length_b   1.000
_cell.length_c   1.000
_cell.angle_alpha   90.00
_cell.angle_beta   90.00
_cell.angle_gamma   90.00
#
_symmetry.space_group_name_H-M   'P 1'
#
loop_
_entity.id
_entity.type
_entity.pdbx_description
1 polymer ?
#
loop_
_entity_poly.entity_id
_entity_poly.type
_entity_poly.pdbx_seq_one_letter_code
_entity_poly.pdbx_strand_id
1 'polypeptide(L)'
;MVSDRQRGVLLAVALLALVGPNGMYLYYAVTQPELNGEALRNPVSLAFMIEAMMLLGLFLWYVFLRTRSWVSVMAYLVLAFAGSLAFSFPMFLYRQLKNGKA
;
A
#
# COMPACT_ATOMS: atom_id res chain seq x y z
N MET A 1 -7.75 10.76 21.48
CA MET A 1 -8.47 11.33 20.32
C MET A 1 -7.48 11.51 19.19
N VAL A 2 -7.72 10.87 18.05
CA VAL A 2 -6.93 11.15 16.84
C VAL A 2 -7.53 12.37 16.18
N SER A 3 -6.73 13.42 15.96
CA SER A 3 -7.21 14.70 15.44
C SER A 3 -7.61 14.58 13.97
N ASP A 4 -8.58 15.38 13.52
CA ASP A 4 -8.95 15.44 12.10
C ASP A 4 -7.76 15.78 11.19
N ARG A 5 -6.76 16.48 11.72
CA ARG A 5 -5.49 16.75 11.04
C ARG A 5 -4.74 15.46 10.69
N GLN A 6 -4.66 14.48 11.59
CA GLN A 6 -4.01 13.19 11.32
C GLN A 6 -4.75 12.39 10.26
N ARG A 7 -6.09 12.42 10.27
CA ARG A 7 -6.91 11.77 9.23
C ARG A 7 -6.69 12.42 7.86
N GLY A 8 -6.63 13.75 7.82
CA GLY A 8 -6.32 14.50 6.60
C GLY A 8 -4.94 14.15 6.03
N VAL A 9 -3.91 14.04 6.88
CA VAL A 9 -2.56 13.64 6.46
C VAL A 9 -2.55 12.23 5.88
N LEU A 10 -3.19 11.26 6.53
CA LEU A 10 -3.25 9.88 6.02
C LEU A 10 -3.92 9.78 4.66
N LEU A 11 -5.02 10.53 4.46
CA LEU A 11 -5.71 10.58 3.17
C LEU A 11 -4.82 11.25 2.10
N ALA A 12 -4.18 12.38 2.43
CA ALA A 12 -3.29 13.07 1.51
C ALA A 12 -2.12 12.18 1.09
N VAL A 13 -1.48 11.49 2.04
CA VAL A 13 -0.39 10.53 1.75
C VAL A 13 -0.89 9.40 0.87
N ALA A 14 -2.07 8.83 1.15
CA ALA A 14 -2.65 7.77 0.32
C ALA A 14 -2.86 8.26 -1.12
N LEU A 15 -3.47 9.44 -1.32
CA LEU A 15 -3.72 9.99 -2.66
C LEU A 15 -2.43 10.31 -3.40
N LEU A 16 -1.42 10.87 -2.71
CA LEU A 16 -0.11 11.12 -3.29
C LEU A 16 0.60 9.82 -3.70
N ALA A 17 0.51 8.76 -2.89
CA ALA A 17 1.07 7.46 -3.24
C ALA A 17 0.32 6.81 -4.43
N LEU A 18 -1.00 6.95 -4.48
CA LEU A 18 -1.82 6.42 -5.57
C LEU A 18 -1.54 7.11 -6.90
N VAL A 19 -1.45 8.44 -6.91
CA VAL A 19 -1.24 9.20 -8.16
C VAL A 19 0.24 9.30 -8.52
N GLY A 20 1.12 9.44 -7.54
CA GLY A 20 2.57 9.60 -7.72
C GLY A 20 3.23 8.30 -8.17
N PRO A 21 3.83 7.51 -7.25
CA PRO A 21 4.57 6.31 -7.62
C PRO A 21 3.71 5.26 -8.33
N ASN A 22 2.47 5.02 -7.90
CA ASN A 22 1.63 4.01 -8.55
C ASN A 22 1.12 4.47 -9.92
N GLY A 23 0.73 5.75 -10.06
CA GLY A 23 0.36 6.31 -11.36
C GLY A 23 1.54 6.32 -12.34
N MET A 24 2.73 6.68 -11.87
CA MET A 24 3.97 6.60 -12.66
C MET A 24 4.26 5.16 -13.10
N TYR A 25 4.17 4.19 -12.18
CA TYR A 25 4.34 2.78 -12.52
C TYR A 25 3.33 2.31 -13.57
N LEU A 26 2.04 2.61 -13.40
CA LEU A 26 1.01 2.22 -14.37
C LEU A 26 1.23 2.86 -15.75
N TYR A 27 1.65 4.13 -15.78
CA TYR A 27 1.99 4.80 -17.04
C TYR A 27 3.09 4.07 -17.79
N TYR A 28 4.21 3.74 -17.12
CA TYR A 28 5.32 3.04 -17.75
C TYR A 28 5.01 1.57 -18.03
N ALA A 29 4.25 0.89 -17.18
CA ALA A 29 3.83 -0.49 -17.43
C ALA A 29 3.01 -0.63 -18.71
N VAL A 30 2.27 0.41 -19.11
CA VAL A 30 1.48 0.45 -20.34
C VAL A 30 2.27 0.98 -21.53
N THR A 31 3.06 2.05 -21.34
CA THR A 31 3.76 2.74 -22.44
C THR A 31 5.12 2.15 -22.78
N GLN A 32 5.80 1.52 -21.82
CA GLN A 32 7.15 0.95 -21.92
C GLN A 32 7.25 -0.36 -21.10
N PRO A 33 6.47 -1.40 -21.45
CA PRO A 33 6.40 -2.65 -20.69
C PRO A 33 7.74 -3.38 -20.55
N GLU A 34 8.70 -3.13 -21.45
CA GLU A 34 10.07 -3.63 -21.38
C GLU A 34 10.80 -3.24 -20.08
N LEU A 35 10.48 -2.07 -19.51
CA LEU A 35 11.09 -1.60 -18.26
C LEU A 35 10.77 -2.53 -17.08
N ASN A 36 9.61 -3.19 -17.09
CA ASN A 36 9.31 -4.21 -16.07
C ASN A 36 10.24 -5.43 -16.22
N GLY A 37 10.54 -5.83 -17.46
CA GLY A 37 11.49 -6.90 -17.75
C GLY A 37 12.90 -6.56 -17.28
N GLU A 38 13.33 -5.32 -17.46
CA GLU A 38 14.61 -4.81 -16.95
C GLU A 38 14.65 -4.76 -15.43
N ALA A 39 13.58 -4.27 -14.79
CA ALA A 39 13.46 -4.22 -13.34
C ALA A 39 13.56 -5.62 -12.71
N LEU A 40 12.92 -6.63 -13.31
CA LEU A 40 12.98 -8.03 -12.83
C LEU A 40 14.36 -8.68 -13.01
N ARG A 41 15.23 -8.13 -13.87
CA ARG A 41 16.61 -8.61 -14.04
C ARG A 41 17.62 -7.81 -13.21
N ASN A 42 17.20 -6.68 -12.63
CA ASN A 42 18.05 -5.83 -11.82
C ASN A 42 18.08 -6.35 -10.36
N PRO A 43 19.25 -6.75 -9.82
CA PRO A 43 19.34 -7.31 -8.47
C PRO A 43 18.95 -6.32 -7.37
N VAL A 44 19.14 -5.02 -7.58
CA VAL A 44 18.74 -3.98 -6.61
C VAL A 44 17.23 -3.87 -6.57
N SER A 45 16.57 -3.84 -7.74
CA SER A 45 15.11 -3.83 -7.81
C SER A 45 14.50 -5.07 -7.17
N LEU A 46 15.10 -6.25 -7.39
CA LEU A 46 14.66 -7.49 -6.75
C LEU A 46 14.78 -7.44 -5.22
N ALA A 47 15.86 -6.88 -4.67
CA ALA A 47 16.01 -6.70 -3.23
C ALA A 47 14.86 -5.85 -2.65
N PHE A 48 14.54 -4.72 -3.28
CA PHE A 48 13.41 -3.89 -2.86
C PHE A 48 12.05 -4.59 -3.01
N MET A 49 11.85 -5.40 -4.06
CA MET A 49 10.63 -6.20 -4.21
C MET A 49 10.49 -7.23 -3.07
N ILE A 50 11.58 -7.90 -2.70
CA ILE A 50 11.59 -8.84 -1.57
C ILE A 50 11.25 -8.12 -0.27
N GLU A 51 11.88 -6.99 0.02
CA GLU A 51 11.58 -6.18 1.20
C GLU A 51 10.11 -5.75 1.22
N ALA A 52 9.56 -5.32 0.08
CA ALA A 52 8.15 -4.98 -0.03
C ALA A 52 7.24 -6.20 0.24
N MET A 53 7.58 -7.40 -0.21
CA MET A 53 6.82 -8.61 0.09
C MET A 53 6.90 -8.99 1.58
N MET A 54 8.05 -8.80 2.22
CA MET A 54 8.21 -8.99 3.67
C MET A 54 7.34 -8.01 4.45
N LEU A 55 7.33 -6.73 4.06
CA LEU A 55 6.48 -5.71 4.66
C LEU A 55 4.99 -5.98 4.42
N LEU A 56 4.61 -6.47 3.24
CA LEU A 56 3.23 -6.90 2.96
C LEU A 56 2.80 -7.98 3.96
N GLY A 57 3.64 -9.01 4.17
CA GLY A 57 3.38 -10.05 5.17
C GLY A 57 3.20 -9.49 6.59
N LEU A 58 4.10 -8.58 7.00
CA LEU A 58 4.02 -7.91 8.29
C LEU A 58 2.74 -7.08 8.45
N PHE A 59 2.33 -6.34 7.41
CA PHE A 59 1.12 -5.53 7.45
C PHE A 59 -0.16 -6.35 7.40
N LEU A 60 -0.20 -7.47 6.66
CA LEU A 60 -1.32 -8.40 6.71
C LEU A 60 -1.49 -8.98 8.11
N TRP A 61 -0.38 -9.36 8.77
CA TRP A 61 -0.40 -9.79 10.15
C TRP A 61 -0.89 -8.65 11.07
N TYR A 62 -0.36 -7.43 10.95
CA TYR A 62 -0.84 -6.28 11.72
C TYR A 62 -2.35 -6.04 11.56
N VAL A 63 -2.86 -6.06 10.33
CA VAL A 63 -4.29 -5.92 10.03
C VAL A 63 -5.09 -7.02 10.71
N PHE A 64 -4.62 -8.27 10.67
CA PHE A 64 -5.27 -9.37 11.37
C PHE A 64 -5.30 -9.17 12.88
N LEU A 65 -4.17 -8.79 13.50
CA LEU A 65 -4.11 -8.54 14.94
C LEU A 65 -5.08 -7.44 15.38
N ARG A 66 -5.17 -6.36 14.58
CA ARG A 66 -6.00 -5.20 14.90
C ARG A 66 -7.49 -5.46 14.69
N THR A 67 -7.86 -6.21 13.67
CA THR A 67 -9.27 -6.38 13.27
C THR A 67 -9.88 -7.73 13.63
N ARG A 68 -9.03 -8.73 13.89
CA ARG A 68 -9.41 -10.15 14.05
C ARG A 68 -10.33 -10.64 12.92
N SER A 69 -10.16 -10.10 11.71
CA SER A 69 -11.05 -10.33 10.57
C SER A 69 -10.28 -10.65 9.30
N TRP A 70 -10.46 -11.87 8.79
CA TRP A 70 -9.91 -12.28 7.49
C TRP A 70 -10.44 -11.45 6.32
N VAL A 71 -11.69 -10.98 6.39
CA VAL A 71 -12.25 -10.06 5.38
C VAL A 71 -11.45 -8.77 5.32
N SER A 72 -11.04 -8.22 6.47
CA SER A 72 -10.21 -7.01 6.50
C SER A 72 -8.80 -7.25 5.96
N VAL A 73 -8.23 -8.43 6.22
CA VAL A 73 -6.92 -8.85 5.67
C VAL A 73 -7.01 -8.97 4.14
N MET A 74 -8.04 -9.64 3.61
CA MET A 74 -8.23 -9.78 2.17
C MET A 74 -8.50 -8.43 1.50
N ALA A 75 -9.31 -7.57 2.11
CA ALA A 75 -9.53 -6.21 1.61
C ALA A 75 -8.22 -5.40 1.58
N TYR A 76 -7.36 -5.54 2.60
CA TYR A 76 -6.05 -4.91 2.61
C TYR A 76 -5.12 -5.46 1.53
N LEU A 77 -5.11 -6.78 1.33
CA LEU A 77 -4.31 -7.45 0.30
C LEU A 77 -4.68 -6.93 -1.09
N VAL A 78 -5.97 -6.90 -1.42
CA VAL A 78 -6.47 -6.36 -2.69
C VAL A 78 -6.05 -4.90 -2.86
N LEU A 79 -6.17 -4.09 -1.80
CA LEU A 79 -5.79 -2.67 -1.84
C LEU A 79 -4.27 -2.48 -2.05
N ALA A 80 -3.44 -3.36 -1.45
CA ALA A 80 -2.00 -3.33 -1.59
C ALA A 80 -1.55 -3.68 -3.01
N PHE A 81 -2.20 -4.62 -3.68
CA PHE A 81 -1.92 -4.94 -5.08
C PHE A 81 -2.48 -3.91 -6.05
N ALA A 82 -3.62 -3.29 -5.74
CA ALA A 82 -4.23 -2.26 -6.59
C ALA A 82 -3.45 -0.94 -6.61
N GLY A 83 -2.71 -0.63 -5.54
CA GLY A 83 -1.86 0.56 -5.47
C GLY A 83 -0.44 0.17 -5.08
N SER A 84 -0.19 0.11 -3.77
CA SER A 84 1.06 -0.37 -3.16
C SER A 84 0.90 -0.29 -1.64
N LEU A 85 1.91 -0.70 -0.86
CA LEU A 85 1.90 -0.53 0.60
C LEU A 85 1.83 0.95 1.03
N ALA A 86 2.49 1.84 0.28
CA ALA A 86 2.49 3.28 0.53
C ALA A 86 1.10 3.91 0.37
N PHE A 87 0.23 3.30 -0.45
CA PHE A 87 -1.18 3.68 -0.57
C PHE A 87 -2.07 2.95 0.43
N SER A 88 -1.95 1.62 0.50
CA SER A 88 -2.91 0.77 1.20
C SER A 88 -2.83 0.95 2.72
N PHE A 89 -1.64 1.17 3.29
CA PHE A 89 -1.47 1.31 4.73
C PHE A 89 -2.06 2.63 5.27
N PRO A 90 -1.75 3.82 4.73
CA PRO A 90 -2.40 5.05 5.16
C PRO A 90 -3.92 5.02 4.96
N MET A 91 -4.38 4.44 3.85
CA MET A 91 -5.82 4.29 3.57
C MET A 91 -6.51 3.35 4.58
N PHE A 92 -5.87 2.25 4.96
CA PHE A 92 -6.36 1.36 6.01
C PHE A 92 -6.49 2.10 7.35
N LEU A 93 -5.44 2.82 7.76
CA LEU A 93 -5.46 3.60 9.01
C LEU A 93 -6.54 4.67 8.97
N TYR A 94 -6.66 5.43 7.88
CA TYR A 94 -7.71 6.43 7.70
C TYR A 94 -9.11 5.83 7.92
N ARG A 95 -9.37 4.63 7.37
CA ARG A 95 -10.65 3.93 7.56
C ARG A 95 -10.86 3.46 9.00
N GLN A 96 -9.84 2.93 9.67
CA GLN A 96 -9.95 2.51 11.07
C GLN A 96 -10.25 3.68 12.00
N LEU A 97 -9.57 4.81 11.79
CA LEU A 97 -9.78 6.04 12.55
C LEU A 97 -11.19 6.59 12.34
N LYS A 98 -11.69 6.60 11.09
CA LYS A 98 -13.06 7.03 10.79
C LYS A 98 -14.11 6.16 11.50
N ASN A 99 -13.83 4.87 11.67
CA ASN A 99 -14.75 3.91 12.29
C ASN A 99 -14.58 3.82 13.82
N GLY A 100 -13.75 4.66 14.44
CA GLY A 100 -13.50 4.67 15.89
C GLY A 100 -12.72 3.45 16.42
N LYS A 101 -12.09 2.66 15.54
CA LYS A 101 -11.35 1.44 15.89
C LYS A 101 -9.84 1.67 16.04
N ALA A 102 -9.44 2.85 16.53
CA ALA A 102 -8.06 3.33 16.68
C ALA A 102 -7.33 2.73 17.88
#